data_AF-A0A441ZE69-F1
#
_entry.id   AF-A0A441ZE69-F1
#
_cell.length_a   1.000
_cell.length_b   1.000
_cell.length_c   1.000
_cell.angle_alpha   90.00
_cell.angle_beta   90.00
_cell.angle_gamma   90.00
#
_symmetry.space_group_name_H-M   'P 1'
#
loop_
_entity.id
_entity.type
_entity.pdbx_description
1 polymer ?
#
loop_
_entity_poly.entity_id
_entity_poly.type
_entity_poly.pdbx_seq_one_letter_code
_entity_poly.pdbx_strand_id
1 'polypeptide(L)' 'MTSGRSDLIDLTLALHATTSKAVRVSETGDDSKAVWVPLSECEMVKKPGGLVVVTMPEWLALSKGFI' A
#
# COMPACT_ATOMS: atom_id res chain seq x y z
N MET A 1 -15.91 23.34 -14.07
CA MET A 1 -16.05 21.99 -13.49
C MET A 1 -14.80 21.22 -13.86
N THR A 2 -13.81 21.09 -12.98
CA THR A 2 -12.65 20.20 -13.18
C THR A 2 -11.82 20.19 -11.90
N SER A 3 -11.67 19.01 -11.30
CA SER A 3 -10.47 18.55 -10.57
C SER A 3 -10.75 17.10 -10.20
N GLY A 4 -10.23 16.15 -10.98
CA GLY A 4 -10.26 14.73 -10.61
C GLY A 4 -9.48 14.56 -9.31
N ARG A 5 -10.19 14.46 -8.19
CA ARG A 5 -9.57 14.19 -6.89
C ARG A 5 -9.12 12.74 -6.91
N SER A 6 -7.81 12.52 -6.78
CA SER A 6 -7.33 11.24 -6.27
C SER A 6 -7.61 11.25 -4.77
N ASP A 7 -8.66 10.55 -4.35
CA ASP A 7 -8.91 10.35 -2.92
C ASP A 7 -7.80 9.44 -2.39
N LEU A 8 -7.06 9.92 -1.40
CA LEU A 8 -5.99 9.15 -0.75
C LEU A 8 -6.61 8.35 0.40
N ILE A 9 -6.22 7.09 0.52
CA ILE A 9 -6.63 6.20 1.60
C ILE A 9 -5.41 5.65 2.34
N ASP A 10 -5.60 5.38 3.63
CA ASP A 10 -4.59 4.77 4.50
C ASP A 10 -4.96 3.31 4.76
N LEU A 11 -4.05 2.40 4.40
CA LEU A 11 -4.23 0.97 4.62
C LEU A 11 -3.16 0.46 5.61
N THR A 12 -3.59 -0.21 6.67
CA THR A 12 -2.66 -0.90 7.57
C THR A 12 -2.46 -2.33 7.07
N LEU A 13 -1.24 -2.64 6.61
CA LEU A 13 -0.90 -3.90 5.96
C LEU A 13 0.29 -4.57 6.66
N ALA A 14 0.42 -5.88 6.50
CA ALA A 14 1.61 -6.62 6.92
C ALA A 14 2.76 -6.38 5.92
N LEU A 15 3.93 -6.02 6.43
CA LEU A 15 5.13 -5.77 5.65
C LEU A 15 5.94 -7.05 5.49
N HIS A 16 6.19 -7.44 4.23
CA HIS A 16 6.99 -8.62 3.90
C HIS A 16 8.38 -8.27 3.39
N ALA A 17 8.48 -7.25 2.53
CA ALA A 17 9.76 -6.81 1.98
C ALA A 17 9.73 -5.34 1.53
N THR A 18 10.91 -4.74 1.44
CA THR A 18 11.11 -3.39 0.88
C THR A 18 12.26 -3.41 -0.11
N THR A 19 12.10 -2.72 -1.23
CA THR A 19 13.18 -2.39 -2.17
C THR A 19 13.37 -0.87 -2.22
N SER A 20 14.32 -0.39 -3.02
CA SER A 20 14.48 1.05 -3.27
C SER A 20 13.32 1.69 -4.03
N LYS A 21 12.42 0.90 -4.64
CA LYS A 21 11.33 1.41 -5.51
C LYS A 21 9.94 0.89 -5.16
N ALA A 22 9.82 -0.12 -4.30
CA ALA A 22 8.55 -0.75 -4.01
C ALA A 22 8.52 -1.40 -2.61
N VAL A 23 7.31 -1.50 -2.06
CA VAL A 23 7.00 -2.20 -0.81
C VAL A 23 6.14 -3.43 -1.11
N ARG A 24 6.45 -4.58 -0.50
CA ARG A 24 5.66 -5.82 -0.61
C ARG A 24 4.83 -5.99 0.65
N VAL A 25 3.52 -6.01 0.50
CA VAL A 25 2.56 -5.95 1.62
C VAL A 25 1.35 -6.86 1.41
N SER A 26 0.70 -7.29 2.48
CA SER A 26 -0.55 -8.08 2.43
C SER A 26 -1.54 -7.67 3.52
N GLU A 27 -2.83 -7.82 3.29
CA GLU A 27 -3.86 -7.55 4.33
C GLU A 27 -3.89 -8.60 5.45
N THR A 28 -3.52 -9.85 5.13
CA THR A 28 -3.73 -11.00 6.02
C THR A 28 -2.46 -11.48 6.74
N GLY A 29 -1.30 -10.94 6.38
CA GLY A 29 0.00 -11.45 6.83
C GLY A 29 0.48 -12.69 6.08
N ASP A 30 -0.25 -13.17 5.08
CA ASP A 30 0.15 -14.27 4.20
C ASP A 30 1.05 -13.76 3.06
N ASP A 31 2.32 -14.18 3.06
CA ASP A 31 3.30 -13.77 2.03
C ASP A 31 2.89 -14.22 0.62
N SER A 32 2.17 -15.33 0.49
CA SER A 32 1.70 -15.83 -0.81
C SER A 32 0.67 -14.90 -1.46
N LYS A 33 0.01 -14.06 -0.66
CA LYS A 33 -0.96 -13.05 -1.09
C LYS A 33 -0.37 -11.64 -1.10
N ALA A 34 0.93 -11.50 -0.87
CA ALA A 34 1.56 -10.20 -0.78
C ALA A 34 1.76 -9.53 -2.15
N VAL A 35 1.37 -8.27 -2.22
CA VAL A 35 1.35 -7.45 -3.43
C VAL A 35 2.45 -6.40 -3.37
N TRP A 36 3.11 -6.15 -4.51
CA TRP A 36 4.08 -5.07 -4.66
C TRP A 36 3.38 -3.75 -5.00
N VAL A 37 3.66 -2.72 -4.20
CA VAL A 37 3.18 -1.34 -4.38
C VAL A 37 4.39 -0.43 -4.64
N PRO A 38 4.39 0.36 -5.73
CA PRO A 38 5.51 1.25 -6.06
C PRO A 38 5.56 2.45 -5.11
N LEU A 39 6.75 2.74 -4.56
CA LEU A 39 6.99 3.87 -3.66
C LEU A 39 6.88 5.24 -4.34
N SER A 40 6.84 5.28 -5.68
CA SER A 40 6.56 6.52 -6.41
C SER A 40 5.10 6.94 -6.36
N GLU A 41 4.19 6.02 -6.00
CA GLU A 41 2.74 6.23 -5.99
C GLU A 41 2.12 6.01 -4.60
N CYS A 42 2.95 5.80 -3.57
CA CYS A 42 2.49 5.63 -2.20
C CYS A 42 3.53 6.13 -1.19
N GLU A 43 3.05 6.55 -0.03
CA GLU A 43 3.88 6.79 1.15
C GLU A 43 3.71 5.62 2.14
N MET A 44 4.75 5.33 2.92
CA MET A 44 4.68 4.27 3.92
C MET A 44 5.28 4.67 5.27
N VAL A 45 4.58 4.30 6.35
CA VAL A 45 5.03 4.48 7.73
C VAL A 45 5.08 3.13 8.41
N LYS A 46 6.29 2.65 8.73
CA LYS A 46 6.47 1.40 9.47
C LYS A 46 5.89 1.52 10.87
N LYS A 47 5.26 0.45 11.34
CA LYS A 47 4.73 0.30 12.70
C LYS A 47 5.43 -0.88 13.38
N PRO A 48 5.42 -0.94 14.73
CA PRO A 48 5.87 -2.13 15.45
C PRO A 48 5.10 -3.38 15.01
N GLY A 49 5.71 -4.56 15.17
CA GLY A 49 5.04 -5.83 14.87
C GLY A 49 4.96 -6.21 13.40
N GLY A 50 5.82 -5.64 12.54
CA GLY A 50 5.86 -6.00 11.12
C GLY A 50 4.70 -5.43 10.29
N LEU A 51 4.02 -4.41 10.81
CA LEU A 51 2.96 -3.69 10.10
C LEU A 51 3.49 -2.43 9.43
N VAL A 52 2.78 -1.96 8.42
CA VAL A 52 3.05 -0.70 7.72
C VAL A 52 1.73 -0.03 7.38
N VAL A 53 1.65 1.28 7.61
CA VAL A 53 0.56 2.10 7.06
C VAL A 53 1.01 2.58 5.70
N VAL A 54 0.27 2.24 4.66
CA VAL A 54 0.51 2.67 3.28
C VAL A 54 -0.58 3.64 2.87
N THR A 55 -0.18 4.87 2.56
CA THR A 55 -1.06 5.91 2.04
C THR A 55 -0.94 5.93 0.52
N MET A 56 -2.03 5.71 -0.20
CA MET A 56 -2.04 5.68 -1.66
C MET A 56 -3.38 6.17 -2.23
N PRO A 57 -3.44 6.55 -3.52
CA PRO A 57 -4.71 6.81 -4.19
C PRO A 57 -5.64 5.59 -4.17
N GLU A 58 -6.94 5.82 -3.96
CA GLU A 58 -7.98 4.79 -3.93
C GLU A 58 -7.96 3.92 -5.21
N TRP A 59 -7.76 4.54 -6.37
CA TRP A 59 -7.67 3.82 -7.65
C TRP A 59 -6.51 2.81 -7.66
N LEU A 60 -5.39 3.13 -7.01
CA LEU A 60 -4.25 2.22 -6.91
C LEU A 60 -4.58 1.06 -5.96
N ALA A 61 -5.25 1.35 -4.85
CA ALA A 61 -5.69 0.33 -3.91
C ALA A 61 -6.66 -0.68 -4.54
N LEU A 62 -7.66 -0.20 -5.30
CA LEU A 62 -8.57 -1.03 -6.10
C LEU A 62 -7.80 -1.88 -7.12
N SER A 63 -6.87 -1.26 -7.86
CA SER A 63 -6.05 -1.94 -8.87
C SER A 63 -5.16 -3.06 -8.27
N LYS A 64 -4.71 -2.87 -7.02
CA LYS A 64 -3.93 -3.86 -6.27
C LYS A 64 -4.79 -4.88 -5.52
N GLY A 65 -6.11 -4.68 -5.47
CA GLY A 65 -7.06 -5.59 -4.81
C GLY A 65 -7.04 -5.50 -3.29
N PHE A 66 -6.74 -4.33 -2.72
CA PHE A 66 -6.84 -4.09 -1.27
C PHE A 66 -8.23 -3.63 -0.84
N ILE A 67 -9.07 -3.19 -1.77
CA ILE A 67 -10.46 -2.78 -1.58
C ILE A 67 -11.30 -3.18 -2.81
#